data_AF-A0A7C8PL70-F1
#
_entry.id   AF-A0A7C8PL70-F1
#
_cell.length_a   1.000
_cell.length_b   1.000
_cell.length_c   1.000
_cell.angle_alpha   90.00
_cell.angle_beta   90.00
_cell.angle_gamma   90.00
#
_symmetry.space_group_name_H-M   'P 1'
#
loop_
_entity.id
_entity.type
_entity.pdbx_description
1 polymer ?
#
loop_
_entity_poly.entity_id
_entity_poly.type
_entity_poly.pdbx_seq_one_letter_code
_entity_poly.pdbx_strand_id
1 'polypeptide(L)'
;MLKRKRPASETTKFYAVRTGFTPGIYKTYQDCLAQVTGFKKAEFKSFTTQGEAEQYLSGKDPSNDPNSPSYVPKFYGVRSGGTPGVYTSWEECQKHVVGVKNPKFRQFSTREEAEAFVRGVGEHSGLAESVSAANAAAAAAAAAGGDTREDEDIRNTRRKMSGAGTAGSRRSSTAIESILDDNEDLNADLREAGLLDDAVPKKTAVLKIYTDGSSLMNGSASARAGVGIWFGPGDKRNVSEPLNDSRATNNRAELSAILRAIEIAPKHREILIFTDSKYAIQCVTEWFQKWRSNGWQTAAGKPVENQDIIEEILNLIEERITQGGAKTKFEWVNGHKGVVGNEMADKLARDGAIRDGAA
;
A
#
# COMPACT_ATOMS: atom_id res chain seq x y z
N MET A 1 -42.73 22.90 -13.82
CA MET A 1 -41.36 23.35 -14.15
C MET A 1 -40.45 22.14 -14.33
N LEU A 2 -40.22 21.72 -15.58
CA LEU A 2 -39.31 20.61 -15.89
C LEU A 2 -37.86 21.07 -15.69
N LYS A 3 -37.16 20.51 -14.69
CA LYS A 3 -35.70 20.64 -14.57
C LYS A 3 -35.06 19.80 -15.67
N ARG A 4 -34.58 20.47 -16.73
CA ARG A 4 -33.79 19.85 -17.80
C ARG A 4 -32.52 19.23 -17.19
N LYS A 5 -32.41 17.91 -17.33
CA LYS A 5 -31.20 17.11 -17.08
C LYS A 5 -30.08 17.65 -17.98
N ARG A 6 -28.92 18.04 -17.41
CA ARG A 6 -27.72 18.37 -18.22
C ARG A 6 -27.31 17.11 -19.01
N PRO A 7 -27.06 17.17 -20.32
CA PRO A 7 -26.59 16.00 -21.08
C PRO A 7 -25.17 15.65 -20.66
N ALA A 8 -24.91 14.36 -20.44
CA ALA A 8 -23.57 13.84 -20.29
C ALA A 8 -22.81 14.12 -21.60
N SER A 9 -21.71 14.85 -21.51
CA SER A 9 -20.81 15.04 -22.64
C SER A 9 -20.12 13.71 -22.93
N GLU A 10 -20.64 12.95 -23.89
CA GLU A 10 -19.90 11.87 -24.55
C GLU A 10 -18.74 12.50 -25.33
N THR A 11 -17.61 12.73 -24.67
CA THR A 11 -16.38 13.11 -25.35
C THR A 11 -15.82 11.88 -26.05
N THR A 12 -16.03 11.79 -27.37
CA THR A 12 -15.43 10.75 -28.21
C THR A 12 -13.90 10.86 -28.12
N LYS A 13 -13.26 9.90 -27.46
CA LYS A 13 -11.79 9.84 -27.33
C LYS A 13 -11.20 9.06 -28.51
N PHE A 14 -10.06 9.51 -29.00
CA PHE A 14 -9.23 8.84 -30.00
C PHE A 14 -7.99 8.26 -29.31
N TYR A 15 -7.67 7.01 -29.56
CA TYR A 15 -6.54 6.32 -28.93
C TYR A 15 -5.46 6.07 -29.98
N ALA A 16 -4.31 6.73 -29.85
CA ALA A 16 -3.19 6.54 -30.76
C ALA A 16 -2.20 5.55 -30.16
N VAL A 17 -1.82 4.52 -30.93
CA VAL A 17 -0.78 3.55 -30.59
C VAL A 17 0.43 3.86 -31.45
N ARG A 18 1.48 4.40 -30.83
CA ARG A 18 2.75 4.72 -31.49
C ARG A 18 3.64 3.48 -31.61
N THR A 19 3.64 2.66 -30.58
CA THR A 19 4.40 1.40 -30.53
C THR A 19 3.47 0.29 -30.03
N GLY A 20 3.25 -0.74 -30.84
CA GLY A 20 2.35 -1.86 -30.56
C GLY A 20 2.33 -2.88 -31.71
N PHE A 21 1.44 -3.88 -31.64
CA PHE A 21 1.26 -4.88 -32.71
C PHE A 21 0.89 -4.22 -34.04
N THR A 22 -0.07 -3.29 -34.01
CA THR A 22 -0.44 -2.44 -35.15
C THR A 22 -0.44 -0.99 -34.67
N PRO A 23 0.55 -0.17 -35.05
CA PRO A 23 0.50 1.27 -34.81
C PRO A 23 -0.64 1.92 -35.60
N GLY A 24 -1.34 2.87 -34.99
CA GLY A 24 -2.51 3.47 -35.61
C GLY A 24 -3.41 4.23 -34.64
N ILE A 25 -4.54 4.74 -35.15
CA ILE A 25 -5.54 5.47 -34.37
C ILE A 25 -6.80 4.61 -34.25
N TYR A 26 -7.24 4.43 -33.02
CA TYR A 26 -8.38 3.61 -32.65
C TYR A 26 -9.47 4.49 -32.05
N LYS A 27 -10.72 4.22 -32.42
CA LYS A 27 -11.89 4.96 -31.91
C LYS A 27 -12.40 4.40 -30.59
N THR A 28 -12.00 3.17 -30.24
CA THR A 28 -12.38 2.53 -28.99
C THR A 28 -11.14 2.18 -28.18
N TYR A 29 -11.27 2.21 -26.85
CA TYR A 29 -10.19 1.78 -25.95
C TYR A 29 -9.87 0.29 -26.13
N GLN A 30 -10.89 -0.53 -26.43
CA GLN A 30 -10.74 -1.96 -26.60
C GLN A 30 -9.85 -2.31 -27.79
N ASP A 31 -10.01 -1.63 -28.93
CA ASP A 31 -9.18 -1.87 -30.12
C ASP A 31 -7.73 -1.43 -29.87
N CYS A 32 -7.53 -0.30 -29.17
CA CYS A 32 -6.20 0.15 -28.74
C CYS A 32 -5.55 -0.87 -27.79
N LEU A 33 -6.29 -1.36 -26.80
CA LEU A 33 -5.81 -2.31 -25.81
C LEU A 33 -5.33 -3.61 -26.46
N ALA A 34 -6.01 -4.09 -27.50
CA ALA A 34 -5.61 -5.26 -28.28
C ALA A 34 -4.25 -5.09 -28.95
N GLN A 35 -3.84 -3.86 -29.29
CA GLN A 35 -2.55 -3.59 -29.93
C GLN A 35 -1.38 -3.43 -28.96
N VAL A 36 -1.65 -3.23 -27.68
CA VAL A 36 -0.60 -2.93 -26.68
C VAL A 36 -0.44 -4.03 -25.65
N THR A 37 -1.47 -4.84 -25.41
CA THR A 37 -1.45 -5.90 -24.39
C THR A 37 -0.49 -7.02 -24.77
N GLY A 38 0.59 -7.18 -24.02
CA GLY A 38 1.62 -8.19 -24.29
C GLY A 38 2.74 -7.75 -25.24
N PHE A 39 2.69 -6.51 -25.76
CA PHE A 39 3.75 -5.96 -26.59
C PHE A 39 4.82 -5.26 -25.72
N LYS A 40 6.09 -5.68 -25.85
CA LYS A 40 7.20 -5.09 -25.08
C LYS A 40 7.42 -3.63 -25.49
N LYS A 41 7.41 -2.72 -24.52
CA LYS A 41 7.55 -1.26 -24.71
C LYS A 41 6.44 -0.64 -25.57
N ALA A 42 5.21 -1.10 -25.42
CA ALA A 42 4.08 -0.47 -26.08
C ALA A 42 3.90 0.99 -25.63
N GLU A 43 3.59 1.88 -26.57
CA GLU A 43 3.38 3.30 -26.33
C GLU A 43 2.06 3.72 -26.96
N PHE A 44 1.13 4.19 -26.14
CA PHE A 44 -0.18 4.65 -26.59
C PHE A 44 -0.69 5.81 -25.73
N LYS A 45 -1.60 6.61 -26.28
CA LYS A 45 -2.19 7.76 -25.60
C LYS A 45 -3.58 8.07 -26.13
N SER A 46 -4.42 8.71 -25.31
CA SER A 46 -5.75 9.16 -25.71
C SER A 46 -5.79 10.67 -25.96
N PHE A 47 -6.54 11.08 -26.96
CA PHE A 47 -6.75 12.46 -27.37
C PHE A 47 -8.24 12.76 -27.56
N THR A 48 -8.62 14.02 -27.40
CA THR A 48 -9.97 14.52 -27.61
C THR A 48 -10.27 14.69 -29.10
N THR A 49 -9.25 14.86 -29.94
CA THR A 49 -9.40 15.03 -31.40
C THR A 49 -8.57 14.02 -32.20
N GLN A 50 -9.06 13.65 -33.38
CA GLN A 50 -8.33 12.76 -34.29
C GLN A 50 -7.01 13.39 -34.76
N GLY A 51 -7.01 14.70 -35.05
CA GLY A 51 -5.81 15.40 -35.52
C GLY A 51 -4.66 15.39 -34.50
N GLU A 52 -4.96 15.40 -33.20
CA GLU A 52 -3.94 15.27 -32.15
C GLU A 52 -3.40 13.83 -32.05
N ALA A 53 -4.25 12.83 -32.25
CA ALA A 53 -3.83 11.44 -32.34
C ALA A 53 -2.88 11.21 -33.53
N GLU A 54 -3.13 11.86 -34.68
CA GLU A 54 -2.25 11.85 -35.85
C GLU A 54 -0.90 12.52 -35.55
N GLN A 55 -0.91 13.67 -34.85
CA GLN A 55 0.31 14.34 -34.42
C GLN A 55 1.16 13.47 -33.48
N TYR A 56 0.53 12.75 -32.55
CA TYR A 56 1.21 11.80 -31.67
C TYR A 56 1.91 10.67 -32.43
N LEU A 57 1.28 10.13 -33.47
CA LEU A 57 1.92 9.15 -34.36
C LEU A 57 3.07 9.74 -35.16
N SER A 58 3.01 11.04 -35.50
CA SER A 58 4.09 11.76 -36.19
C SER A 58 5.29 12.10 -35.28
N GLY A 59 5.22 11.77 -33.98
CA GLY A 59 6.30 11.95 -33.01
C GLY A 59 6.20 13.23 -32.16
N LYS A 60 5.19 14.07 -32.37
CA LYS A 60 4.90 15.24 -31.52
C LYS A 60 3.85 14.87 -30.48
N ASP A 61 4.03 15.20 -29.20
CA ASP A 61 3.01 14.92 -28.17
C ASP A 61 2.15 16.17 -27.88
N PRO A 62 0.99 16.34 -28.53
CA PRO A 62 0.17 17.54 -28.37
C PRO A 62 -0.42 17.69 -26.96
N SER A 63 -0.51 16.61 -26.18
CA SER A 63 -1.01 16.70 -24.81
C SER A 63 -0.04 17.38 -23.82
N ASN A 64 1.17 17.72 -24.28
CA ASN A 64 2.10 18.57 -23.53
C ASN A 64 2.01 20.05 -23.93
N ASP A 65 1.23 20.39 -24.97
CA ASP A 65 0.99 21.78 -25.39
C ASP A 65 -0.15 22.38 -24.54
N PRO A 66 0.09 23.44 -23.75
CA PRO A 66 -0.96 24.09 -22.97
C PRO A 66 -2.17 24.60 -23.76
N ASN A 67 -2.04 24.76 -25.09
CA ASN A 67 -3.13 25.18 -25.98
C ASN A 67 -3.92 24.00 -26.57
N SER A 68 -3.53 22.76 -26.30
CA SER A 68 -4.21 21.56 -26.78
C SER A 68 -5.50 21.28 -25.99
N PRO A 69 -6.63 20.98 -26.65
CA PRO A 69 -7.84 20.43 -26.01
C PRO A 69 -7.62 19.12 -25.24
N SER A 70 -6.52 18.42 -25.51
CA SER A 70 -6.09 17.20 -24.82
C SER A 70 -5.07 17.47 -23.71
N TYR A 71 -4.70 18.73 -23.46
CA TYR A 71 -3.82 19.13 -22.38
C TYR A 71 -4.51 18.92 -21.04
N VAL A 72 -3.93 18.04 -20.23
CA VAL A 72 -4.29 17.92 -18.81
C VAL A 72 -3.19 18.61 -18.03
N PRO A 73 -3.48 19.72 -17.33
CA PRO A 73 -2.50 20.38 -16.48
C PRO A 73 -1.91 19.38 -15.48
N LYS A 74 -0.59 19.30 -15.43
CA LYS A 74 0.14 18.48 -14.46
C LYS A 74 0.81 19.43 -13.48
N PHE A 75 0.59 19.22 -12.19
CA PHE A 75 1.22 20.01 -11.14
C PHE A 75 2.18 19.13 -10.35
N TYR A 76 3.42 19.53 -10.24
CA TYR A 76 4.45 18.82 -9.48
C TYR A 76 4.74 19.61 -8.21
N GLY A 77 4.29 19.10 -7.06
CA GLY A 77 4.60 19.69 -5.76
C GLY A 77 5.91 19.14 -5.23
N VAL A 78 6.88 20.01 -4.90
CA VAL A 78 8.14 19.67 -4.23
C VAL A 78 8.06 20.21 -2.80
N ARG A 79 8.00 19.31 -1.81
CA ARG A 79 7.94 19.63 -0.37
C ARG A 79 9.31 19.62 0.28
N SER A 80 10.19 18.72 -0.13
CA SER A 80 11.59 18.65 0.32
C SER A 80 12.44 18.46 -0.94
N GLY A 81 13.30 19.42 -1.25
CA GLY A 81 13.98 19.56 -2.54
C GLY A 81 14.82 20.84 -2.53
N GLY A 82 15.44 21.19 -3.65
CA GLY A 82 16.27 22.39 -3.77
C GLY A 82 15.46 23.67 -3.52
N THR A 83 14.28 23.77 -4.14
CA THR A 83 13.31 24.85 -3.88
C THR A 83 11.93 24.22 -3.71
N PRO A 84 11.32 24.29 -2.52
CA PRO A 84 9.94 23.85 -2.35
C PRO A 84 8.96 24.73 -3.13
N GLY A 85 8.02 24.13 -3.82
CA GLY A 85 7.11 24.85 -4.71
C GLY A 85 6.26 23.93 -5.57
N VAL A 86 5.31 24.53 -6.29
CA VAL A 86 4.49 23.82 -7.28
C VAL A 86 4.95 24.23 -8.67
N TYR A 87 5.34 23.23 -9.47
CA TYR A 87 5.82 23.40 -10.82
C TYR A 87 4.80 22.85 -11.82
N THR A 88 4.66 23.50 -12.96
CA THR A 88 3.74 23.06 -14.04
C THR A 88 4.45 22.25 -15.13
N SER A 89 5.79 22.20 -15.08
CA SER A 89 6.64 21.42 -15.98
C SER A 89 7.54 20.46 -15.22
N TRP A 90 7.71 19.25 -15.77
CA TRP A 90 8.65 18.26 -15.23
C TRP A 90 10.10 18.76 -15.31
N GLU A 91 10.47 19.45 -16.38
CA GLU A 91 11.85 19.95 -16.57
C GLU A 91 12.25 20.95 -15.48
N GLU A 92 11.29 21.73 -15.00
CA GLU A 92 11.50 22.69 -13.91
C GLU A 92 11.56 21.94 -12.57
N CYS A 93 10.61 21.04 -12.31
CA CYS A 93 10.60 20.19 -11.10
C CYS A 93 11.89 19.36 -10.96
N GLN A 94 12.38 18.78 -12.05
CA GLN A 94 13.55 17.91 -12.06
C GLN A 94 14.80 18.62 -11.54
N LYS A 95 14.98 19.92 -11.83
CA LYS A 95 16.09 20.74 -11.32
C LYS A 95 16.13 20.83 -9.80
N HIS A 96 14.98 20.68 -9.14
CA HIS A 96 14.84 20.79 -7.69
C HIS A 96 14.80 19.44 -6.98
N VAL A 97 14.76 18.33 -7.72
CA VAL A 97 14.70 16.97 -7.19
C VAL A 97 16.01 16.23 -7.40
N VAL A 98 16.63 16.36 -8.57
CA VAL A 98 17.85 15.63 -8.93
C VAL A 98 19.04 16.17 -8.13
N GLY A 99 19.74 15.29 -7.42
CA GLY A 99 20.91 15.61 -6.61
C GLY A 99 20.63 16.02 -5.16
N VAL A 100 19.36 16.12 -4.75
CA VAL A 100 18.97 16.46 -3.37
C VAL A 100 18.86 15.19 -2.53
N LYS A 101 19.31 15.24 -1.26
CA LYS A 101 19.20 14.13 -0.31
C LYS A 101 17.75 14.02 0.19
N ASN A 102 17.08 12.90 -0.09
CA ASN A 102 15.69 12.60 0.29
C ASN A 102 14.63 13.58 -0.25
N PRO A 103 14.52 13.79 -1.58
CA PRO A 103 13.56 14.73 -2.13
C PRO A 103 12.13 14.18 -1.96
N LYS A 104 11.23 14.99 -1.40
CA LYS A 104 9.79 14.71 -1.30
C LYS A 104 9.07 15.53 -2.36
N PHE A 105 8.68 14.89 -3.46
CA PHE A 105 7.90 15.50 -4.53
C PHE A 105 6.79 14.55 -5.01
N ARG A 106 5.73 15.09 -5.60
CA ARG A 106 4.60 14.30 -6.12
C ARG A 106 3.87 15.06 -7.24
N GLN A 107 3.24 14.33 -8.15
CA GLN A 107 2.41 14.88 -9.22
C GLN A 107 0.92 14.88 -8.81
N PHE A 108 0.21 15.94 -9.19
CA PHE A 108 -1.20 16.18 -8.91
C PHE A 108 -1.94 16.63 -10.17
N SER A 109 -3.24 16.36 -10.20
CA SER A 109 -4.17 16.81 -11.24
C SER A 109 -4.66 18.25 -11.04
N THR A 110 -4.54 18.79 -9.81
CA THR A 110 -4.95 20.16 -9.48
C THR A 110 -3.82 20.92 -8.80
N ARG A 111 -3.79 22.24 -8.99
CA ARG A 111 -2.78 23.13 -8.39
C ARG A 111 -2.95 23.16 -6.88
N GLU A 112 -4.19 23.19 -6.43
CA GLU A 112 -4.58 23.28 -5.03
C GLU A 112 -4.09 22.08 -4.22
N GLU A 113 -4.19 20.87 -4.78
CA GLU A 113 -3.64 19.64 -4.15
C GLU A 113 -2.12 19.67 -4.09
N ALA A 114 -1.46 20.13 -5.17
CA ALA A 114 0.00 20.26 -5.18
C ALA A 114 0.48 21.27 -4.15
N GLU A 115 -0.22 22.41 -4.01
CA GLU A 115 0.10 23.41 -3.02
C GLU A 115 -0.19 22.92 -1.59
N ALA A 116 -1.27 22.17 -1.38
CA ALA A 116 -1.57 21.55 -0.09
C ALA A 116 -0.46 20.57 0.34
N PHE A 117 0.04 19.76 -0.61
CA PHE A 117 1.18 18.88 -0.41
C PHE A 117 2.46 19.64 -0.06
N VAL A 118 2.75 20.75 -0.74
CA VAL A 118 3.92 21.61 -0.46
C VAL A 118 3.78 22.29 0.90
N ARG A 119 2.60 22.79 1.26
CA ARG A 119 2.28 23.41 2.56
C ARG A 119 2.26 22.41 3.72
N GLY A 120 2.21 21.10 3.43
CA GLY A 120 2.08 20.06 4.44
C GLY A 120 0.68 19.96 5.06
N VAL A 121 -0.33 20.60 4.46
CA VAL A 121 -1.74 20.52 4.88
C VAL A 121 -2.35 19.34 4.13
N GLY A 122 -2.46 18.20 4.81
CA GLY A 122 -2.93 16.95 4.20
C GLY A 122 -2.44 15.68 4.89
N GLU A 123 -1.56 15.79 5.88
CA GLU A 123 -1.26 14.70 6.82
C GLU A 123 -1.50 15.22 8.25
N HIS A 124 -2.57 14.68 8.88
CA HIS A 124 -3.11 14.95 10.22
C HIS A 124 -3.73 16.34 10.48
N SER A 125 -5.05 16.44 10.29
CA SER A 125 -5.88 17.39 11.05
C SER A 125 -7.24 16.78 11.36
N GLY A 126 -7.29 16.06 12.48
CA GLY A 126 -8.51 15.53 13.07
C GLY A 126 -8.33 15.29 14.56
N LEU A 127 -7.63 16.20 15.27
CA LEU A 127 -7.67 16.43 16.73
C LEU A 127 -6.57 17.45 17.10
N ALA A 128 -6.80 18.75 16.86
CA ALA A 128 -5.87 19.79 17.35
C ALA A 128 -6.54 21.14 17.62
N GLU A 129 -7.85 21.15 17.89
CA GLU A 129 -8.56 22.31 18.45
C GLU A 129 -9.41 21.86 19.64
N SER A 130 -8.75 21.36 20.70
CA SER A 130 -9.38 21.26 22.04
C SER A 130 -8.38 21.08 23.20
N VAL A 131 -7.07 21.26 23.00
CA VAL A 131 -6.06 21.09 24.08
C VAL A 131 -5.21 22.35 24.33
N SER A 132 -5.75 23.54 24.04
CA SER A 132 -5.13 24.82 24.47
C SER A 132 -5.69 25.36 25.80
N ALA A 133 -6.67 24.68 26.41
CA ALA A 133 -7.28 25.12 27.67
C ALA A 133 -6.88 24.29 28.90
N ALA A 134 -6.21 23.14 28.73
CA ALA A 134 -5.94 22.20 29.83
C ALA A 134 -4.52 22.29 30.44
N ASN A 135 -3.56 22.96 29.79
CA ASN A 135 -2.15 22.99 30.25
C ASN A 135 -1.76 24.24 31.06
N ALA A 136 -2.71 25.12 31.41
CA ALA A 136 -2.43 26.28 32.26
C ALA A 136 -2.61 26.01 33.77
N ALA A 137 -3.11 24.84 34.18
CA ALA A 137 -3.47 24.57 35.58
C ALA A 137 -2.48 23.67 36.35
N ALA A 138 -1.47 23.07 35.70
CA ALA A 138 -0.57 22.09 36.34
C ALA A 138 0.82 22.65 36.73
N ALA A 139 1.09 23.95 36.53
CA ALA A 139 2.40 24.57 36.79
C ALA A 139 2.49 25.36 38.11
N ALA A 140 1.50 25.26 39.01
CA ALA A 140 1.44 26.09 40.23
C ALA A 140 1.58 25.32 41.58
N ALA A 141 1.93 24.03 41.57
CA ALA A 141 1.86 23.20 42.80
C ALA A 141 3.15 22.49 43.24
N ALA A 142 4.34 22.89 42.77
CA ALA A 142 5.60 22.21 43.16
C ALA A 142 6.74 23.18 43.53
N ALA A 143 6.46 24.14 44.41
CA ALA A 143 7.47 25.00 45.03
C ALA A 143 7.29 25.07 46.55
N ALA A 144 7.88 24.12 47.29
CA ALA A 144 8.22 24.29 48.70
C ALA A 144 9.26 23.25 49.18
N GLY A 145 10.49 23.72 49.49
CA GLY A 145 11.50 23.13 50.40
C GLY A 145 12.18 21.83 49.93
N GLY A 146 13.48 21.58 50.06
CA GLY A 146 14.60 22.17 50.81
C GLY A 146 15.60 21.02 50.99
N ASP A 147 16.77 21.10 50.36
CA ASP A 147 18.09 21.35 50.97
C ASP A 147 18.86 20.10 51.45
N THR A 148 20.19 20.21 51.32
CA THR A 148 21.32 19.37 51.79
C THR A 148 21.69 18.16 50.91
N ARG A 149 22.96 17.78 50.76
CA ARG A 149 24.32 18.37 50.63
C ARG A 149 25.25 17.14 50.49
N GLU A 150 26.48 17.37 50.01
CA GLU A 150 27.66 16.48 50.05
C GLU A 150 27.65 15.26 49.10
N ASP A 151 28.76 14.75 48.57
CA ASP A 151 30.07 15.27 48.14
C ASP A 151 30.83 14.04 47.55
N GLU A 152 31.90 14.31 46.80
CA GLU A 152 33.02 13.42 46.45
C GLU A 152 32.88 12.36 45.32
N ASP A 153 33.36 12.77 44.14
CA ASP A 153 34.64 12.34 43.51
C ASP A 153 35.14 10.89 43.74
N ILE A 154 35.44 10.15 42.66
CA ILE A 154 36.74 9.48 42.45
C ILE A 154 36.89 9.05 40.98
N ARG A 155 38.07 9.35 40.48
CA ARG A 155 38.59 9.23 39.12
C ARG A 155 38.96 7.79 38.72
N ASN A 156 38.73 7.51 37.42
CA ASN A 156 39.72 7.01 36.46
C ASN A 156 40.27 5.59 36.62
N THR A 157 40.09 4.74 35.60
CA THR A 157 41.22 4.03 34.98
C THR A 157 40.90 3.49 33.60
N ARG A 158 41.53 4.14 32.61
CA ARG A 158 41.83 3.63 31.27
C ARG A 158 42.75 2.40 31.37
N ARG A 159 42.40 1.28 30.72
CA ARG A 159 43.40 0.25 30.38
C ARG A 159 43.20 -0.26 28.96
N LYS A 160 44.22 0.00 28.16
CA LYS A 160 44.48 -0.44 26.80
C LYS A 160 45.21 -1.78 26.88
N MET A 161 44.76 -2.82 26.18
CA MET A 161 45.56 -4.00 25.85
C MET A 161 45.20 -4.47 24.45
N SER A 162 46.24 -4.58 23.64
CA SER A 162 46.30 -5.06 22.26
C SER A 162 46.52 -6.58 22.20
N GLY A 163 46.10 -7.22 21.11
CA GLY A 163 46.91 -8.30 20.52
C GLY A 163 46.19 -9.51 19.92
N ALA A 164 46.34 -9.64 18.60
CA ALA A 164 46.48 -10.86 17.78
C ALA A 164 45.27 -11.79 17.58
N GLY A 165 44.89 -11.95 16.32
CA GLY A 165 43.80 -12.80 15.87
C GLY A 165 44.17 -14.26 15.63
N THR A 166 43.14 -15.06 15.40
CA THR A 166 43.19 -16.30 14.62
C THR A 166 41.88 -16.46 13.86
N ALA A 167 42.01 -16.94 12.63
CA ALA A 167 40.93 -17.20 11.69
C ALA A 167 40.16 -18.48 12.04
N GLY A 168 38.87 -18.49 11.69
CA GLY A 168 38.16 -19.70 11.33
C GLY A 168 37.15 -20.22 12.34
N SER A 169 35.87 -19.88 12.14
CA SER A 169 34.81 -20.86 11.90
C SER A 169 33.48 -20.12 11.77
N ARG A 170 33.10 -19.76 10.53
CA ARG A 170 31.74 -19.30 10.21
C ARG A 170 30.76 -20.42 10.56
N ARG A 171 30.11 -20.31 11.72
CA ARG A 171 28.88 -21.06 11.98
C ARG A 171 27.77 -20.40 11.17
N SER A 172 27.34 -21.13 10.15
CA SER A 172 26.07 -21.07 9.42
C SER A 172 25.17 -19.86 9.71
N SER A 173 25.07 -18.96 8.73
CA SER A 173 24.23 -17.76 8.70
C SER A 173 22.72 -18.03 8.71
N THR A 174 22.28 -19.28 8.69
CA THR A 174 20.86 -19.65 8.65
C THR A 174 20.18 -19.66 10.02
N ALA A 175 20.93 -19.77 11.12
CA ALA A 175 20.34 -19.79 12.46
C ALA A 175 19.94 -18.38 12.94
N ILE A 176 20.70 -17.34 12.56
CA ILE A 176 20.48 -15.96 13.03
C ILE A 176 19.24 -15.33 12.41
N GLU A 177 18.96 -15.57 11.12
CA GLU A 177 17.72 -15.07 10.47
C GLU A 177 16.44 -15.58 11.13
N SER A 178 16.51 -16.75 11.79
CA SER A 178 15.38 -17.33 12.52
C SER A 178 15.19 -16.79 13.95
N ILE A 179 16.19 -16.08 14.49
CA ILE A 179 16.24 -15.56 15.88
C ILE A 179 15.92 -14.05 15.94
N LEU A 180 15.77 -13.38 14.79
CA LEU A 180 15.38 -11.96 14.72
C LEU A 180 13.90 -11.76 15.12
N ASP A 181 13.67 -11.85 16.43
CA ASP A 181 12.40 -11.53 17.08
C ASP A 181 12.12 -10.02 17.01
N ASP A 182 10.87 -9.62 17.25
CA ASP A 182 10.40 -8.22 17.15
C ASP A 182 10.89 -7.31 18.31
N ASN A 183 11.88 -7.76 19.09
CA ASN A 183 12.43 -7.02 20.23
C ASN A 183 13.57 -6.07 19.77
N GLU A 184 13.23 -4.79 19.62
CA GLU A 184 14.14 -3.76 19.11
C GLU A 184 15.35 -3.50 20.03
N ASP A 185 15.19 -3.66 21.34
CA ASP A 185 16.27 -3.49 22.32
C ASP A 185 17.30 -4.61 22.18
N LEU A 186 16.85 -5.86 22.06
CA LEU A 186 17.75 -7.00 21.83
C LEU A 186 18.47 -6.91 20.47
N ASN A 187 17.78 -6.40 19.44
CA ASN A 187 18.36 -6.20 18.12
C ASN A 187 19.39 -5.05 18.09
N ALA A 188 19.25 -4.05 18.97
CA ALA A 188 20.25 -2.99 19.15
C ALA A 188 21.51 -3.54 19.84
N ASP A 189 21.35 -4.30 20.92
CA ASP A 189 22.45 -4.93 21.66
C ASP A 189 23.25 -5.90 20.76
N LEU A 190 22.59 -6.66 19.90
CA LEU A 190 23.25 -7.58 18.96
C LEU A 190 24.02 -6.87 17.83
N ARG A 191 23.60 -5.67 17.43
CA ARG A 191 24.34 -4.81 16.49
C ARG A 191 25.55 -4.19 17.15
N GLU A 192 25.41 -3.72 18.40
CA GLU A 192 26.53 -3.20 19.19
C GLU A 192 27.57 -4.28 19.48
N ALA A 193 27.12 -5.52 19.68
CA ALA A 193 27.99 -6.70 19.81
C ALA A 193 28.60 -7.20 18.49
N GLY A 194 28.29 -6.58 17.35
CA GLY A 194 28.85 -6.95 16.03
C GLY A 194 28.39 -8.32 15.51
N LEU A 195 27.25 -8.83 16.01
CA LEU A 195 26.67 -10.12 15.63
C LEU A 195 25.63 -9.99 14.51
N LEU A 196 25.28 -8.75 14.12
CA LEU A 196 24.37 -8.42 13.04
C LEU A 196 25.00 -7.34 12.14
N ASP A 197 25.06 -7.58 10.83
CA ASP A 197 25.59 -6.63 9.85
C ASP A 197 24.58 -5.52 9.50
N ASP A 198 25.08 -4.31 9.21
CA ASP A 198 24.30 -3.15 8.73
C ASP A 198 23.59 -3.38 7.38
N ALA A 199 23.98 -4.44 6.66
CA ALA A 199 23.39 -4.86 5.40
C ALA A 199 22.08 -5.66 5.55
N VAL A 200 21.68 -6.03 6.78
CA VAL A 200 20.38 -6.65 7.04
C VAL A 200 19.29 -5.60 6.74
N PRO A 201 18.37 -5.86 5.80
CA PRO A 201 17.38 -4.86 5.39
C PRO A 201 16.55 -4.41 6.59
N LYS A 202 16.58 -3.10 6.87
CA LYS A 202 15.74 -2.50 7.93
C LYS A 202 14.29 -2.93 7.71
N LYS A 203 13.69 -3.54 8.74
CA LYS A 203 12.27 -3.97 8.82
C LYS A 203 11.26 -2.82 8.62
N THR A 204 11.70 -1.62 8.26
CA THR A 204 10.89 -0.42 7.94
C THR A 204 10.28 -0.43 6.54
N ALA A 205 10.65 -1.37 5.66
CA ALA A 205 10.01 -1.50 4.34
C ALA A 205 8.58 -2.06 4.48
N VAL A 206 7.60 -1.47 3.78
CA VAL A 206 6.22 -1.97 3.73
C VAL A 206 6.21 -3.45 3.34
N LEU A 207 5.57 -4.29 4.15
CA LEU A 207 5.48 -5.73 3.91
C LEU A 207 4.39 -5.98 2.85
N LYS A 208 4.80 -6.52 1.71
CA LYS A 208 3.90 -6.91 0.62
C LYS A 208 3.36 -8.30 0.88
N ILE A 209 2.05 -8.48 0.75
CA ILE A 209 1.36 -9.75 0.98
C ILE A 209 0.38 -9.95 -0.17
N TYR A 210 0.35 -11.13 -0.77
CA TYR A 210 -0.61 -11.47 -1.81
C TYR A 210 -1.63 -12.44 -1.23
N THR A 211 -2.90 -12.21 -1.51
CA THR A 211 -4.01 -13.02 -1.00
C THR A 211 -4.95 -13.40 -2.12
N ASP A 212 -5.47 -14.63 -2.07
CA ASP A 212 -6.44 -15.15 -3.03
C ASP A 212 -7.42 -16.11 -2.35
N GLY A 213 -8.65 -16.14 -2.85
CA GLY A 213 -9.72 -17.03 -2.40
C GLY A 213 -10.20 -17.95 -3.51
N SER A 214 -10.13 -19.26 -3.29
CA SER A 214 -10.64 -20.23 -4.26
C SER A 214 -11.89 -20.91 -3.72
N SER A 215 -12.88 -21.14 -4.58
CA SER A 215 -14.06 -21.96 -4.29
C SER A 215 -14.32 -22.92 -5.44
N LEU A 216 -14.29 -24.21 -5.11
CA LEU A 216 -14.69 -25.31 -5.97
C LEU A 216 -16.19 -25.55 -5.79
N MET A 217 -16.90 -25.78 -6.90
CA MET A 217 -18.35 -26.03 -6.90
C MET A 217 -19.16 -24.95 -6.16
N ASN A 218 -18.75 -23.68 -6.33
CA ASN A 218 -19.37 -22.52 -5.69
C ASN A 218 -20.89 -22.49 -5.88
N GLY A 219 -21.63 -22.31 -4.77
CA GLY A 219 -23.10 -22.29 -4.77
C GLY A 219 -23.77 -23.67 -4.70
N SER A 220 -23.01 -24.75 -4.53
CA SER A 220 -23.53 -26.11 -4.32
C SER A 220 -23.37 -26.59 -2.88
N ALA A 221 -24.10 -27.65 -2.50
CA ALA A 221 -23.95 -28.30 -1.20
C ALA A 221 -22.57 -28.97 -1.00
N SER A 222 -21.83 -29.19 -2.10
CA SER A 222 -20.46 -29.72 -2.09
C SER A 222 -19.41 -28.63 -2.31
N ALA A 223 -19.80 -27.36 -2.13
CA ALA A 223 -18.87 -26.24 -2.26
C ALA A 223 -17.74 -26.39 -1.25
N ARG A 224 -16.50 -26.26 -1.75
CA ARG A 224 -15.29 -26.28 -0.94
C ARG A 224 -14.52 -25.03 -1.26
N ALA A 225 -14.03 -24.35 -0.25
CA ALA A 225 -13.24 -23.15 -0.44
C ALA A 225 -11.90 -23.27 0.25
N GLY A 226 -10.94 -22.46 -0.18
CA GLY A 226 -9.60 -22.41 0.37
C GLY A 226 -9.06 -20.99 0.30
N VAL A 227 -8.17 -20.69 1.23
CA VAL A 227 -7.50 -19.39 1.31
C VAL A 227 -6.02 -19.57 1.03
N GLY A 228 -5.47 -18.65 0.24
CA GLY A 228 -4.06 -18.61 -0.13
C GLY A 228 -3.43 -17.30 0.29
N ILE A 229 -2.30 -17.38 1.01
CA ILE A 229 -1.54 -16.20 1.44
C ILE A 229 -0.08 -16.40 1.07
N TRP A 230 0.47 -15.44 0.34
CA TRP A 230 1.85 -15.49 -0.10
C TRP A 230 2.62 -14.22 0.32
N PHE A 231 3.60 -14.42 1.20
CA PHE A 231 4.56 -13.42 1.67
C PHE A 231 5.83 -13.40 0.82
N GLY A 232 6.16 -14.52 0.16
CA GLY A 232 7.34 -14.63 -0.68
C GLY A 232 7.86 -16.07 -0.80
N PRO A 233 8.83 -16.35 -1.68
CA PRO A 233 9.43 -17.67 -1.80
C PRO A 233 10.05 -18.13 -0.47
N GLY A 234 9.70 -19.34 0.00
CA GLY A 234 10.26 -19.93 1.21
C GLY A 234 9.83 -19.30 2.54
N ASP A 235 8.94 -18.30 2.52
CA ASP A 235 8.46 -17.68 3.76
C ASP A 235 7.56 -18.66 4.54
N LYS A 236 7.91 -18.90 5.80
CA LYS A 236 7.17 -19.80 6.71
C LYS A 236 5.73 -19.35 6.99
N ARG A 237 5.40 -18.09 6.68
CA ARG A 237 4.07 -17.50 6.85
C ARG A 237 3.16 -17.72 5.65
N ASN A 238 3.65 -18.31 4.55
CA ASN A 238 2.78 -18.68 3.43
C ASN A 238 1.73 -19.69 3.91
N VAL A 239 0.46 -19.45 3.56
CA VAL A 239 -0.67 -20.28 4.00
C VAL A 239 -1.42 -20.84 2.81
N SER A 240 -1.78 -22.11 2.94
CA SER A 240 -2.73 -22.83 2.10
C SER A 240 -3.57 -23.68 3.04
N GLU A 241 -4.81 -23.28 3.27
CA GLU A 241 -5.73 -23.93 4.21
C GLU A 241 -7.15 -23.97 3.65
N PRO A 242 -7.96 -24.99 4.01
CA PRO A 242 -9.37 -25.01 3.67
C PRO A 242 -10.13 -23.92 4.42
N LEU A 243 -11.09 -23.29 3.75
CA LEU A 243 -12.07 -22.44 4.40
C LEU A 243 -13.13 -23.33 5.04
N ASN A 244 -12.98 -23.59 6.33
CA ASN A 244 -13.92 -24.38 7.13
C ASN A 244 -15.17 -23.57 7.51
N ASP A 245 -15.91 -23.12 6.50
CA ASP A 245 -17.16 -22.39 6.67
C ASP A 245 -18.30 -23.08 5.93
N SER A 246 -19.43 -23.24 6.62
CA SER A 246 -20.70 -23.70 6.04
C SER A 246 -21.16 -22.89 4.81
N ARG A 247 -20.72 -21.63 4.67
CA ARG A 247 -21.01 -20.71 3.57
C ARG A 247 -19.81 -20.53 2.62
N ALA A 248 -19.18 -21.63 2.24
CA ALA A 248 -17.99 -21.64 1.37
C ALA A 248 -18.25 -21.09 -0.05
N THR A 249 -18.29 -19.76 -0.19
CA THR A 249 -18.38 -19.04 -1.47
C THR A 249 -17.03 -18.44 -1.84
N ASN A 250 -16.84 -18.12 -3.13
CA ASN A 250 -15.62 -17.43 -3.58
C ASN A 250 -15.41 -16.09 -2.85
N ASN A 251 -16.43 -15.21 -2.82
CA ASN A 251 -16.34 -13.91 -2.13
C ASN A 251 -15.94 -14.03 -0.66
N ARG A 252 -16.40 -15.09 0.01
CA ARG A 252 -16.08 -15.36 1.39
C ARG A 252 -14.66 -15.86 1.56
N ALA A 253 -14.16 -16.70 0.64
CA ALA A 253 -12.77 -17.11 0.58
C ALA A 253 -11.82 -15.92 0.38
N GLU A 254 -12.16 -14.99 -0.52
CA GLU A 254 -11.39 -13.77 -0.76
C GLU A 254 -11.25 -12.90 0.50
N LEU A 255 -12.36 -12.64 1.18
CA LEU A 255 -12.35 -11.89 2.44
C LEU A 255 -11.59 -12.64 3.55
N SER A 256 -11.77 -13.96 3.64
CA SER A 256 -11.07 -14.79 4.62
C SER A 256 -9.56 -14.79 4.40
N ALA A 257 -9.10 -14.78 3.14
CA ALA A 257 -7.68 -14.69 2.82
C ALA A 257 -7.09 -13.34 3.28
N ILE A 258 -7.82 -12.23 3.11
CA ILE A 258 -7.44 -10.93 3.65
C ILE A 258 -7.38 -10.96 5.18
N LEU A 259 -8.43 -11.46 5.84
CA LEU A 259 -8.50 -11.58 7.30
C LEU A 259 -7.27 -12.32 7.83
N ARG A 260 -7.03 -13.51 7.31
CA ARG A 260 -5.94 -14.39 7.70
C ARG A 260 -4.57 -13.76 7.43
N ALA A 261 -4.40 -13.01 6.35
CA ALA A 261 -3.16 -12.28 6.08
C ALA A 261 -2.88 -11.18 7.13
N ILE A 262 -3.92 -10.48 7.59
CA ILE A 262 -3.80 -9.42 8.60
C ILE A 262 -3.46 -10.00 9.97
N GLU A 263 -4.04 -11.15 10.34
CA GLU A 263 -3.74 -11.89 11.57
C GLU A 263 -2.27 -12.32 11.65
N ILE A 264 -1.71 -12.81 10.54
CA ILE A 264 -0.34 -13.32 10.47
C ILE A 264 0.67 -12.17 10.41
N ALA A 265 0.27 -11.02 9.85
CA ALA A 265 1.18 -9.90 9.66
C ALA A 265 1.56 -9.22 11.00
N PRO A 266 2.83 -8.84 11.19
CA PRO A 266 3.27 -8.16 12.42
C PRO A 266 2.54 -6.82 12.60
N LYS A 267 1.92 -6.61 13.77
CA LYS A 267 1.03 -5.46 14.05
C LYS A 267 1.71 -4.09 13.92
N HIS A 268 3.01 -4.00 14.17
CA HIS A 268 3.79 -2.75 14.17
C HIS A 268 4.36 -2.37 12.78
N ARG A 269 4.09 -3.17 11.74
CA ARG A 269 4.67 -2.96 10.40
C ARG A 269 3.59 -2.60 9.39
N GLU A 270 3.83 -1.58 8.57
CA GLU A 270 2.93 -1.27 7.46
C GLU A 270 2.85 -2.47 6.49
N ILE A 271 1.64 -2.80 6.06
CA ILE A 271 1.38 -3.87 5.09
C ILE A 271 0.70 -3.32 3.85
N LEU A 272 1.01 -3.93 2.70
CA LEU A 272 0.34 -3.72 1.42
C LEU A 272 -0.16 -5.07 0.93
N ILE A 273 -1.48 -5.25 0.97
CA ILE A 273 -2.16 -6.47 0.54
C ILE A 273 -2.54 -6.32 -0.94
N PHE A 274 -2.13 -7.29 -1.75
CA PHE A 274 -2.49 -7.44 -3.14
C PHE A 274 -3.52 -8.57 -3.28
N THR A 275 -4.63 -8.29 -3.94
CA THR A 275 -5.68 -9.27 -4.28
C THR A 275 -6.30 -8.89 -5.62
N ASP A 276 -6.80 -9.86 -6.37
CA ASP A 276 -7.58 -9.61 -7.57
C ASP A 276 -9.08 -9.40 -7.31
N SER A 277 -9.53 -9.59 -6.06
CA SER A 277 -10.90 -9.35 -5.62
C SER A 277 -11.18 -7.88 -5.35
N LYS A 278 -11.68 -7.19 -6.37
CA LYS A 278 -12.24 -5.82 -6.20
C LYS A 278 -13.36 -5.80 -5.17
N TYR A 279 -14.17 -6.86 -5.12
CA TYR A 279 -15.23 -7.00 -4.13
C TYR A 279 -14.67 -6.90 -2.71
N ALA A 280 -13.63 -7.68 -2.39
CA ALA A 280 -13.04 -7.71 -1.06
C ALA A 280 -12.41 -6.36 -0.70
N ILE A 281 -11.66 -5.74 -1.63
CA ILE A 281 -11.10 -4.40 -1.44
C ILE A 281 -12.21 -3.39 -1.14
N GLN A 282 -13.24 -3.31 -1.99
CA GLN A 282 -14.31 -2.32 -1.81
C GLN A 282 -15.09 -2.52 -0.53
N CYS A 283 -15.29 -3.77 -0.08
CA CYS A 283 -15.91 -4.04 1.22
C CYS A 283 -15.15 -3.35 2.36
N VAL A 284 -13.82 -3.44 2.38
CA VAL A 284 -12.99 -2.98 3.50
C VAL A 284 -12.44 -1.57 3.35
N THR A 285 -12.58 -0.93 2.18
CA THR A 285 -12.11 0.45 1.95
C THR A 285 -13.23 1.46 1.72
N GLU A 286 -14.31 1.07 1.04
CA GLU A 286 -15.35 2.00 0.56
C GLU A 286 -16.72 1.72 1.19
N TRP A 287 -17.22 0.48 1.03
CA TRP A 287 -18.61 0.16 1.29
C TRP A 287 -18.95 0.06 2.77
N PHE A 288 -18.02 -0.40 3.61
CA PHE A 288 -18.27 -0.51 5.06
C PHE A 288 -18.67 0.80 5.71
N GLN A 289 -18.20 1.96 5.20
CA GLN A 289 -18.51 3.27 5.77
C GLN A 289 -20.02 3.54 5.70
N LYS A 290 -20.62 3.25 4.55
CA LYS A 290 -22.07 3.33 4.36
C LYS A 290 -22.79 2.23 5.12
N TRP A 291 -22.26 1.01 5.15
CA TRP A 291 -22.90 -0.10 5.85
C TRP A 291 -22.96 0.10 7.36
N ARG A 292 -21.88 0.58 7.99
CA ARG A 292 -21.89 0.92 9.42
C ARG A 292 -22.94 1.98 9.76
N SER A 293 -23.15 2.97 8.88
CA SER A 293 -24.13 4.04 9.12
C SER A 293 -25.58 3.65 8.84
N ASN A 294 -25.84 2.59 8.06
CA ASN A 294 -27.18 2.15 7.71
C ASN A 294 -27.60 0.81 8.33
N GLY A 295 -26.88 0.36 9.38
CA GLY A 295 -27.19 -0.90 10.08
C GLY A 295 -26.90 -2.14 9.24
N TRP A 296 -25.83 -2.12 8.44
CA TRP A 296 -25.34 -3.21 7.60
C TRP A 296 -26.36 -3.72 6.58
N GLN A 297 -26.94 -2.78 5.84
CA GLN A 297 -27.89 -3.07 4.78
C GLN A 297 -27.33 -2.73 3.39
N THR A 298 -27.54 -3.63 2.44
CA THR A 298 -27.30 -3.40 1.02
C THR A 298 -28.26 -2.35 0.45
N ALA A 299 -27.98 -1.85 -0.76
CA ALA A 299 -28.87 -0.91 -1.45
C ALA A 299 -30.28 -1.48 -1.71
N ALA A 300 -30.42 -2.81 -1.70
CA ALA A 300 -31.69 -3.52 -1.81
C ALA A 300 -32.41 -3.72 -0.47
N GLY A 301 -31.91 -3.16 0.63
CA GLY A 301 -32.49 -3.31 1.97
C GLY A 301 -32.27 -4.68 2.61
N LYS A 302 -31.43 -5.53 2.01
CA LYS A 302 -31.06 -6.85 2.58
C LYS A 302 -29.83 -6.73 3.47
N PRO A 303 -29.68 -7.56 4.51
CA PRO A 303 -28.43 -7.65 5.28
C PRO A 303 -27.21 -7.91 4.39
N VAL A 304 -26.07 -7.33 4.76
CA VAL A 304 -24.78 -7.59 4.08
C VAL A 304 -24.31 -9.00 4.40
N GLU A 305 -24.11 -9.81 3.37
CA GLU A 305 -23.92 -11.26 3.50
C GLU A 305 -22.65 -11.67 4.28
N ASN A 306 -21.55 -10.95 4.06
CA ASN A 306 -20.25 -11.22 4.68
C ASN A 306 -19.90 -10.20 5.77
N GLN A 307 -20.91 -9.59 6.41
CA GLN A 307 -20.71 -8.58 7.46
C GLN A 307 -19.73 -9.07 8.53
N ASP A 308 -19.87 -10.31 8.96
CA ASP A 308 -19.08 -10.93 10.01
C ASP A 308 -17.57 -10.86 9.74
N ILE A 309 -17.12 -11.28 8.55
CA ILE A 309 -15.70 -11.23 8.19
C ILE A 309 -15.23 -9.79 7.94
N ILE A 310 -16.08 -8.96 7.33
CA ILE A 310 -15.74 -7.56 7.04
C ILE A 310 -15.53 -6.79 8.34
N GLU A 311 -16.40 -6.97 9.33
CA GLU A 311 -16.25 -6.35 10.65
C GLU A 311 -14.95 -6.78 11.33
N GLU A 312 -14.61 -8.07 11.28
CA GLU A 312 -13.38 -8.59 11.87
C GLU A 312 -12.12 -8.02 11.20
N ILE A 313 -12.09 -7.94 9.87
CA ILE A 313 -11.01 -7.30 9.12
C ILE A 313 -10.84 -5.84 9.57
N LEU A 314 -11.94 -5.08 9.67
CA LEU A 314 -11.90 -3.67 10.06
C LEU A 314 -11.39 -3.50 11.49
N ASN A 315 -11.80 -4.38 12.41
CA ASN A 315 -11.32 -4.37 13.79
C ASN A 315 -9.81 -4.61 13.85
N LEU A 316 -9.28 -5.57 13.08
CA LEU A 316 -7.83 -5.80 13.02
C LEU A 316 -7.08 -4.63 12.37
N ILE A 317 -7.64 -3.99 11.35
CA ILE A 317 -7.03 -2.79 10.76
C ILE A 317 -6.95 -1.66 11.80
N GLU A 318 -8.03 -1.43 12.56
CA GLU A 318 -8.05 -0.44 13.63
C GLU A 318 -7.08 -0.80 14.77
N GLU A 319 -7.00 -2.07 15.14
CA GLU A 319 -6.05 -2.56 16.14
C GLU A 319 -4.60 -2.29 15.71
N ARG A 320 -4.24 -2.54 14.45
CA ARG A 320 -2.90 -2.27 13.92
C ARG A 320 -2.54 -0.79 13.96
N ILE A 321 -3.52 0.09 13.72
CA ILE A 321 -3.31 1.54 13.81
C ILE A 321 -3.14 1.96 15.27
N THR A 322 -4.01 1.51 16.16
CA THR A 322 -4.06 1.96 17.56
C THR A 322 -2.96 1.38 18.43
N GLN A 323 -2.62 0.09 18.27
CA GLN A 323 -1.59 -0.58 19.06
C GLN A 323 -0.22 -0.56 18.37
N GLY A 324 -0.18 -0.70 17.05
CA GLY A 324 1.06 -0.85 16.28
C GLY A 324 1.51 0.38 15.52
N GLY A 325 0.67 1.43 15.44
CA GLY A 325 0.95 2.62 14.62
C GLY A 325 1.05 2.32 13.11
N ALA A 326 0.61 1.14 12.67
CA ALA A 326 0.87 0.63 11.33
C ALA A 326 -0.38 0.64 10.44
N LYS A 327 -0.18 1.07 9.20
CA LYS A 327 -1.26 1.14 8.19
C LYS A 327 -1.39 -0.17 7.42
N THR A 328 -2.63 -0.51 7.08
CA THR A 328 -2.97 -1.56 6.12
C THR A 328 -3.43 -0.91 4.82
N LYS A 329 -2.73 -1.19 3.73
CA LYS A 329 -3.04 -0.69 2.38
C LYS A 329 -3.46 -1.85 1.48
N PHE A 330 -4.27 -1.56 0.47
CA PHE A 330 -4.76 -2.53 -0.50
C PHE A 330 -4.44 -2.09 -1.91
N GLU A 331 -4.03 -3.01 -2.76
CA GLU A 331 -3.81 -2.79 -4.19
C GLU A 331 -4.46 -3.91 -5.00
N TRP A 332 -5.27 -3.53 -5.97
CA TRP A 332 -5.88 -4.49 -6.88
C TRP A 332 -4.85 -4.96 -7.92
N VAL A 333 -4.75 -6.26 -8.11
CA VAL A 333 -3.95 -6.87 -9.17
C VAL A 333 -4.85 -7.60 -10.16
N ASN A 334 -4.38 -7.74 -11.40
CA ASN A 334 -5.14 -8.47 -12.39
C ASN A 334 -4.90 -9.97 -12.21
N GLY A 335 -5.96 -10.74 -11.96
CA GLY A 335 -5.90 -12.19 -11.87
C GLY A 335 -5.33 -12.83 -13.14
N HIS A 336 -4.52 -13.86 -12.98
CA HIS A 336 -3.95 -14.69 -14.07
C HIS A 336 -3.17 -13.93 -15.18
N LYS A 337 -2.48 -12.82 -14.84
CA LYS A 337 -1.69 -12.03 -15.81
C LYS A 337 -0.19 -11.99 -15.56
N GLY A 338 0.41 -13.04 -14.99
CA GLY A 338 1.87 -13.10 -14.80
C GLY A 338 2.38 -12.36 -13.57
N VAL A 339 1.50 -11.93 -12.66
CA VAL A 339 1.91 -11.38 -11.36
C VAL A 339 2.24 -12.56 -10.46
N VAL A 340 3.52 -12.91 -10.38
CA VAL A 340 4.02 -14.10 -9.66
C VAL A 340 3.39 -14.24 -8.27
N GLY A 341 3.32 -13.15 -7.49
CA GLY A 341 2.74 -13.22 -6.14
C GLY A 341 1.26 -13.59 -6.11
N ASN A 342 0.47 -13.08 -7.07
CA ASN A 342 -0.94 -13.43 -7.19
C ASN A 342 -1.09 -14.89 -7.65
N GLU A 343 -0.29 -15.32 -8.62
CA GLU A 343 -0.32 -16.71 -9.11
C GLU A 343 0.06 -17.72 -8.01
N MET A 344 0.99 -17.35 -7.13
CA MET A 344 1.33 -18.16 -5.98
C MET A 344 0.23 -18.18 -4.92
N ALA A 345 -0.41 -17.04 -4.63
CA ALA A 345 -1.56 -17.00 -3.72
C ALA A 345 -2.72 -17.84 -4.26
N ASP A 346 -3.05 -17.70 -5.54
CA ASP A 346 -4.08 -18.47 -6.26
C ASP A 346 -3.79 -19.98 -6.27
N LYS A 347 -2.53 -20.37 -6.47
CA LYS A 347 -2.12 -21.77 -6.29
C LYS A 347 -2.38 -22.25 -4.85
N LEU A 348 -1.97 -21.49 -3.84
CA LEU A 348 -2.16 -21.85 -2.43
C LEU A 348 -3.65 -21.95 -2.07
N ALA A 349 -4.48 -21.06 -2.59
CA ALA A 349 -5.93 -21.05 -2.35
C ALA A 349 -6.61 -22.28 -2.96
N ARG A 350 -6.27 -22.63 -4.20
CA ARG A 350 -6.74 -23.87 -4.84
C ARG A 350 -6.30 -25.12 -4.08
N ASP A 351 -5.02 -25.18 -3.71
CA ASP A 351 -4.48 -26.31 -2.94
C ASP A 351 -5.22 -26.44 -1.60
N GLY A 352 -5.57 -25.32 -0.96
CA GLY A 352 -6.37 -25.27 0.26
C GLY A 352 -7.79 -25.82 0.05
N ALA A 353 -8.45 -25.43 -1.04
CA ALA A 353 -9.80 -25.87 -1.37
C ALA A 353 -9.91 -27.39 -1.64
N ILE A 354 -8.82 -28.01 -2.12
CA ILE A 354 -8.73 -29.44 -2.43
C ILE A 354 -8.42 -30.30 -1.19
N ARG A 355 -7.88 -29.73 -0.10
CA ARG A 355 -7.64 -30.50 1.14
C ARG A 355 -8.97 -30.83 1.81
N ASP A 356 -9.20 -32.12 2.06
CA ASP A 356 -10.40 -32.55 2.78
C ASP A 356 -10.38 -31.94 4.17
N GLY A 357 -11.48 -31.31 4.57
CA GLY A 357 -11.66 -30.71 5.90
C GLY A 357 -11.72 -31.81 6.95
N ALA A 358 -10.57 -32.41 7.27
CA ALA A 358 -10.37 -33.28 8.40
C ALA A 358 -9.44 -32.55 9.38
N ALA A 359 -10.06 -31.94 10.38
CA ALA A 359 -9.43 -31.60 11.65
C ALA A 359 -9.97 -32.56 12.71
#